data_AF-A0A7C1BEL6-F1
#
_entry.id   AF-A0A7C1BEL6-F1
#
_cell.length_a   1.000
_cell.length_b   1.000
_cell.length_c   1.000
_cell.angle_alpha   90.00
_cell.angle_beta   90.00
_cell.angle_gamma   90.00
#
_symmetry.space_group_name_H-M   'P 1'
#
loop_
_entity.id
_entity.type
_entity.pdbx_description
1 polymer ?
#
loop_
_entity_poly.entity_id
_entity_poly.type
_entity_poly.pdbx_seq_one_letter_code
_entity_poly.pdbx_strand_id
1 'polypeptide(L)'
;MAERNQVQPDLEFVKGVMEAGGDTVNRCYQCATCSIVCPLSTDESPFPRKEMLWAQWGLGSKVSGDADVWLCHNCGDCTKYCP
;
A
#
# COMPACT_ATOMS: atom_id res chain seq x y z
N MET A 1 -2.29 -15.37 -24.95
CA MET A 1 -3.10 -16.17 -24.01
C MET A 1 -2.93 -15.53 -22.64
N ALA A 2 -3.98 -15.00 -22.03
CA ALA A 2 -3.88 -14.39 -20.71
C ALA A 2 -3.78 -15.52 -19.67
N GLU A 3 -2.59 -15.74 -19.12
CA GLU A 3 -2.43 -16.59 -17.94
C GLU A 3 -3.26 -16.00 -16.79
N ARG A 4 -4.12 -16.82 -16.19
CA ARG A 4 -4.88 -16.43 -15.01
C ARG A 4 -3.94 -16.39 -13.81
N ASN A 5 -3.41 -15.21 -13.51
CA ASN A 5 -2.73 -14.97 -12.24
C ASN A 5 -3.76 -15.05 -11.10
N GLN A 6 -3.84 -16.22 -10.44
CA GLN A 6 -4.60 -16.37 -9.21
C GLN A 6 -3.84 -15.68 -8.08
N VAL A 7 -4.36 -14.54 -7.64
CA VAL A 7 -3.87 -13.85 -6.44
C VAL A 7 -4.38 -14.63 -5.23
N GLN A 8 -3.47 -15.19 -4.44
CA GLN A 8 -3.80 -15.83 -3.16
C GLN A 8 -3.55 -14.82 -2.03
N PRO A 9 -4.61 -14.31 -1.38
CA PRO A 9 -4.45 -13.33 -0.31
C PRO A 9 -3.98 -14.00 0.99
N ASP A 10 -2.90 -13.48 1.57
CA ASP A 10 -2.44 -13.85 2.92
C ASP A 10 -3.22 -13.06 3.97
N LEU A 11 -4.20 -13.69 4.61
CA LEU A 11 -5.03 -13.06 5.63
C LEU A 11 -4.29 -12.82 6.95
N GLU A 12 -3.26 -13.60 7.27
CA GLU A 12 -2.48 -13.40 8.49
C GLU A 12 -1.59 -12.16 8.35
N PHE A 13 -1.05 -11.92 7.14
CA PHE A 13 -0.39 -10.66 6.84
C PHE A 13 -1.33 -9.45 7.02
N VAL A 14 -2.55 -9.51 6.46
CA VAL A 14 -3.53 -8.40 6.59
C VAL A 14 -3.86 -8.13 8.06
N LYS A 15 -4.06 -9.19 8.87
CA LYS A 15 -4.27 -9.06 10.32
C LYS A 15 -3.07 -8.42 11.02
N GLY A 16 -1.85 -8.86 10.71
CA GLY A 16 -0.64 -8.28 11.28
C GLY A 16 -0.49 -6.79 10.96
N VAL A 17 -0.84 -6.37 9.74
CA VAL A 17 -0.86 -4.94 9.37
C VAL A 17 -1.89 -4.17 10.19
N MET A 18 -3.09 -4.71 10.38
CA MET A 18 -4.12 -4.07 11.20
C MET A 18 -3.68 -3.94 12.67
N GLU A 19 -3.06 -4.98 13.24
CA GLU A 19 -2.54 -4.98 14.61
C GLU A 19 -1.35 -4.03 14.80
N ALA A 20 -0.54 -3.82 13.75
CA ALA A 20 0.59 -2.89 13.77
C ALA A 20 0.20 -1.40 13.64
N GLY A 21 -1.10 -1.07 13.63
CA GLY A 21 -1.62 0.29 13.52
C GLY A 21 -2.17 0.68 12.15
N GLY A 22 -2.27 -0.28 11.22
CA GLY A 22 -2.92 -0.12 9.92
C GLY A 22 -4.40 -0.53 9.93
N ASP A 23 -5.14 -0.25 10.99
CA ASP A 23 -6.54 -0.68 11.17
C ASP A 23 -7.48 -0.15 10.07
N THR A 24 -7.10 0.94 9.40
CA THR A 24 -7.82 1.52 8.26
C THR A 24 -7.39 0.99 6.90
N VAL A 25 -6.47 0.02 6.80
CA VAL A 25 -5.91 -0.47 5.52
C VAL A 25 -7.00 -0.92 4.54
N ASN A 26 -8.02 -1.62 5.05
CA ASN A 26 -9.15 -2.14 4.26
C ASN A 26 -10.22 -1.09 3.90
N ARG A 27 -10.05 0.17 4.33
CA ARG A 27 -10.93 1.29 3.93
C ARG A 27 -10.44 1.97 2.66
N CYS A 28 -9.22 1.69 2.22
CA CYS A 28 -8.59 2.38 1.09
C CYS A 28 -9.27 2.02 -0.24
N TYR A 29 -9.98 2.98 -0.80
CA TYR A 29 -10.70 2.86 -2.08
C TYR A 29 -9.92 3.42 -3.29
N GLN A 30 -8.59 3.55 -3.15
CA GLN A 30 -7.66 3.87 -4.25
C GLN A 30 -7.85 5.24 -4.92
N CYS A 31 -8.19 6.28 -4.15
CA CYS A 31 -8.40 7.65 -4.63
C CYS A 31 -7.14 8.40 -5.12
N ALA A 32 -5.94 7.91 -4.78
CA ALA A 32 -4.64 8.49 -5.12
C ALA A 32 -4.22 9.81 -4.43
N THR A 33 -5.02 10.35 -3.49
CA THR A 33 -4.63 11.55 -2.72
C THR A 33 -3.26 11.39 -2.06
N CYS A 34 -2.99 10.24 -1.45
CA CYS A 34 -1.70 9.94 -0.81
C CYS A 34 -0.50 9.98 -1.77
N SER A 35 -0.70 9.60 -3.03
CA SER A 35 0.36 9.62 -4.05
C SER A 35 0.62 11.01 -4.60
N ILE A 36 -0.40 11.86 -4.69
CA ILE A 36 -0.23 13.24 -5.16
C ILE A 36 0.56 14.06 -4.13
N VAL A 37 0.34 13.83 -2.83
CA VAL A 37 1.01 14.60 -1.78
C VAL A 37 2.41 14.09 -1.43
N CYS A 38 2.75 12.85 -1.80
CA CYS A 38 4.03 12.26 -1.40
C CYS A 38 5.15 12.67 -2.37
N PRO A 39 6.26 13.28 -1.89
CA PRO A 39 7.38 13.67 -2.75
C PRO A 39 8.13 12.50 -3.40
N LEU A 40 8.02 11.30 -2.83
CA LEU A 40 8.63 10.08 -3.38
C LEU A 40 7.82 9.48 -4.53
N SER A 41 6.54 9.85 -4.64
CA SER A 41 5.66 9.32 -5.67
C SER A 41 6.02 9.91 -7.03
N THR A 42 6.10 9.04 -8.04
CA THR A 42 6.27 9.44 -9.44
C THR A 42 5.12 8.90 -10.29
N ASP A 43 5.00 9.36 -11.54
CA ASP A 43 4.00 8.85 -12.47
C ASP A 43 4.20 7.36 -12.77
N GLU A 44 5.45 6.89 -12.76
CA GLU A 44 5.82 5.50 -13.00
C GLU A 44 5.71 4.64 -11.72
N SER A 45 5.93 5.24 -10.55
CA SER A 45 5.89 4.57 -9.24
C SER A 45 4.99 5.34 -8.24
N PRO A 46 3.67 5.09 -8.25
CA PRO A 46 2.73 5.80 -7.40
C PRO A 46 2.75 5.27 -5.96
N PHE A 47 3.51 5.91 -5.09
CA PHE A 47 3.66 5.60 -3.66
C PHE A 47 2.80 6.52 -2.78
N PRO A 48 2.16 6.10 -1.67
CA PRO A 48 2.02 4.73 -1.16
C PRO A 48 0.77 4.00 -1.69
N ARG A 49 0.09 4.51 -2.72
CA ARG A 49 -1.21 3.98 -3.16
C ARG A 49 -1.13 2.50 -3.58
N LYS A 50 -0.11 2.12 -4.34
CA LYS A 50 0.06 0.74 -4.83
C LYS A 50 0.34 -0.22 -3.67
N GLU A 51 1.10 0.22 -2.66
CA GLU A 51 1.41 -0.53 -1.44
C GLU A 51 0.16 -0.74 -0.61
N MET A 52 -0.69 0.28 -0.47
CA MET A 52 -1.98 0.15 0.21
C MET A 52 -2.87 -0.91 -0.47
N LEU A 53 -2.82 -1.04 -1.79
CA LEU A 53 -3.56 -2.09 -2.51
C LEU A 53 -2.96 -3.47 -2.26
N TRP A 54 -1.63 -3.60 -2.33
CA TRP A 54 -0.95 -4.87 -2.05
C TRP A 54 -1.16 -5.32 -0.60
N ALA A 55 -1.15 -4.38 0.34
CA ALA A 55 -1.42 -4.66 1.74
C ALA A 55 -2.84 -5.19 1.95
N GLN A 56 -3.85 -4.57 1.32
CA GLN A 56 -5.24 -5.06 1.35
C GLN A 56 -5.40 -6.46 0.76
N TRP A 57 -4.62 -6.79 -0.27
CA TRP A 57 -4.65 -8.10 -0.90
C TRP A 57 -3.78 -9.15 -0.22
N GLY A 58 -3.13 -8.82 0.92
CA GLY A 58 -2.25 -9.77 1.60
C GLY A 58 -0.97 -10.08 0.82
N LEU A 59 -0.54 -9.20 -0.08
CA LEU A 59 0.67 -9.39 -0.89
C LEU A 59 1.93 -8.91 -0.16
N GLY A 60 2.16 -9.45 1.03
CA GLY A 60 3.24 -9.00 1.92
C GLY A 60 4.62 -9.02 1.28
N SER A 61 4.93 -10.04 0.47
CA SER A 61 6.21 -10.14 -0.24
C SER A 61 6.44 -9.00 -1.25
N LYS A 62 5.37 -8.50 -1.87
CA LYS A 62 5.46 -7.33 -2.77
C LYS A 62 5.68 -6.05 -1.97
N VAL A 63 4.97 -5.89 -0.86
CA VAL A 63 5.13 -4.72 0.03
C VAL A 63 6.56 -4.66 0.58
N SER A 64 7.07 -5.76 1.12
CA SER A 64 8.43 -5.80 1.68
C SER A 64 9.53 -5.73 0.62
N GLY A 65 9.24 -6.19 -0.60
CA GLY A 65 10.19 -6.19 -1.72
C GLY A 65 10.25 -4.87 -2.48
N ASP A 66 9.33 -3.94 -2.23
CA ASP A 66 9.34 -2.62 -2.85
C ASP A 66 10.28 -1.67 -2.11
N ALA A 67 11.18 -1.01 -2.85
CA ALA A 67 12.11 -0.03 -2.30
C ALA A 67 11.37 1.18 -1.71
N ASP A 68 10.19 1.52 -2.25
CA ASP A 68 9.46 2.74 -1.87
C ASP A 68 9.07 2.74 -0.38
N VAL A 69 8.70 1.57 0.17
CA VAL A 69 8.39 1.41 1.60
C VAL A 69 9.61 1.73 2.48
N TRP A 70 10.80 1.36 2.03
CA TRP A 70 12.05 1.58 2.76
C TRP A 70 12.62 3.00 2.58
N LEU A 71 12.23 3.70 1.51
CA LEU A 71 12.59 5.09 1.27
C LEU A 71 11.66 6.07 2.00
N CYS A 72 10.53 5.59 2.50
CA CYS A 72 9.56 6.41 3.23
C CYS A 72 10.19 7.12 4.45
N HIS A 73 10.06 8.45 4.48
CA HIS A 73 10.55 9.29 5.59
C HIS A 73 9.57 9.44 6.75
N ASN A 74 8.43 8.73 6.71
CA ASN A 74 7.38 8.81 7.73
C ASN A 74 6.92 10.25 8.05
N CYS A 75 6.77 11.11 7.03
CA CYS A 75 6.35 12.51 7.22
C CYS A 75 4.89 12.67 7.66
N GLY A 76 4.03 11.68 7.37
CA GLY A 76 2.63 11.64 7.81
C GLY A 76 1.61 12.37 6.93
N ASP A 77 2.04 13.06 5.86
CA ASP A 77 1.13 13.83 4.98
C ASP A 77 0.09 12.93 4.30
N CYS A 78 0.50 11.75 3.85
CA CYS A 78 -0.39 10.78 3.22
C CYS A 78 -1.55 10.35 4.15
N THR A 79 -1.29 10.21 5.45
CA THR A 79 -2.31 9.90 6.46
C THR A 79 -3.18 11.12 6.75
N LYS A 80 -2.57 12.30 6.87
CA LYS A 80 -3.28 13.56 7.18
C LYS A 80 -4.32 13.94 6.13
N TYR A 81 -4.02 13.72 4.85
CA TYR A 81 -4.90 14.05 3.72
C TYR A 81 -5.72 12.86 3.23
N CYS A 82 -5.66 11.70 3.91
CA CYS A 82 -6.48 10.55 3.56
C CYS A 82 -7.95 10.85 3.91
N PRO A 83 -8.88 10.81 2.92
CA PRO A 83 -10.30 11.09 3.13
C PRO A 83 -11.06 9.95 3.83
#